data_AF-G4Z9Y8-F1
#
_entry.id   AF-G4Z9Y8-F1
#
_cell.length_a   1.000
_cell.length_b   1.000
_cell.length_c   1.000
_cell.angle_alpha   90.00
_cell.angle_beta   90.00
_cell.angle_gamma   90.00
#
_symmetry.space_group_name_H-M   'P 1'
#
loop_
_entity.id
_entity.type
_entity.pdbx_description
1 polymer ?
#
loop_
_entity_poly.entity_id
_entity_poly.type
_entity_poly.pdbx_seq_one_letter_code
_entity_poly.pdbx_strand_id
1 'polypeptide(L)'
;MQRSIQQKNSLVSEMDISEVLEVAESVRQEYHDTAWEYLKIASTLLVFLSASEGNAFTVQIKERPAVSPGLSRLVKVFYPYLVTHPREELGDNWNPVSSVLTAMGLLVNQIYVLLDPMCKTLLLAVQLCSRSNQDSQDEDDFAVFPKVTVICDRDDVLNSSVEYVWQQHLASEKATPNFLLFPFFKSSFGEKLVEGVTVEEGEGKGPLKEWFVLVGKQLASKWKQVPANKLLAEASSTQITASGNAVTIPGAAAVVCPGFQLEWETSEGETICRVVNKVVEDDTFLMDRGVPTHSLSLSQVRVSAPNAAVFEYVQGSESYWLNENTVHSRETRDVLTFVGWFFASAVTHFSSIQLRIHPLFFRLLLNPHHCVTLEETELFDPQLFKSLSGIKDMKPADFAEYLKFEGADESLSVEAYIAKVLEDKFGPASGIGWQMNCVRRGFTRVIAIDQLSRVGISEADLVDSICGSVGGAGDDFAVNEVFRVAADSDFTRCQPLATAFWRTVNSFEPPFKRKFIKFVTGVDTLPLAGTEVRSAVDFM
;
A
#
# COMPACT_ATOMS: atom_id res chain seq x y z
N MET A 1 -9.34 -20.41 -21.51
CA MET A 1 -9.74 -18.99 -21.42
C MET A 1 -8.61 -18.03 -21.76
N GLN A 2 -7.60 -17.79 -20.89
CA GLN A 2 -6.53 -16.82 -21.20
C GLN A 2 -5.78 -17.09 -22.52
N ARG A 3 -5.43 -18.35 -22.80
CA ARG A 3 -4.84 -18.74 -24.09
C ARG A 3 -5.77 -18.46 -25.28
N SER A 4 -7.07 -18.70 -25.12
CA SER A 4 -8.09 -18.45 -26.14
C SER A 4 -8.24 -16.95 -26.44
N ILE A 5 -8.12 -16.10 -25.42
CA ILE A 5 -8.11 -14.63 -25.57
C ILE A 5 -6.88 -14.19 -26.37
N GLN A 6 -5.69 -14.67 -25.99
CA GLN A 6 -4.43 -14.39 -26.70
C GLN A 6 -4.42 -14.87 -28.16
N GLN A 7 -5.18 -15.92 -28.47
CA GLN A 7 -5.33 -16.43 -29.83
C GLN A 7 -6.31 -15.60 -30.67
N LYS A 8 -7.38 -15.05 -30.07
CA LYS A 8 -8.35 -14.20 -30.78
C LYS A 8 -7.76 -12.82 -31.09
N ASN A 9 -6.98 -12.26 -30.18
CA ASN A 9 -6.26 -11.01 -30.41
C ASN A 9 -4.89 -11.03 -29.71
N SER A 10 -3.81 -10.82 -30.47
CA SER A 10 -2.45 -10.72 -29.94
C SER A 10 -2.24 -9.45 -29.11
N LEU A 11 -2.96 -8.37 -29.47
CA LEU A 11 -3.01 -7.12 -28.73
C LEU A 11 -4.11 -7.19 -27.68
N VAL A 12 -3.88 -8.03 -26.67
CA VAL A 12 -4.80 -8.32 -25.55
C VAL A 12 -5.27 -7.03 -24.83
N SER A 13 -4.51 -5.93 -24.91
CA SER A 13 -4.84 -4.60 -24.37
C SER A 13 -5.88 -3.82 -25.17
N GLU A 14 -6.15 -4.18 -26.43
CA GLU A 14 -7.08 -3.49 -27.33
C GLU A 14 -8.46 -4.15 -27.40
N MET A 15 -8.62 -5.33 -26.77
CA MET A 15 -9.91 -6.01 -26.73
C MET A 15 -10.88 -5.28 -25.80
N ASP A 16 -12.09 -5.03 -26.30
CA ASP A 16 -13.22 -4.61 -25.49
C ASP A 16 -13.69 -5.75 -24.56
N ILE A 17 -14.26 -5.41 -23.41
CA ILE A 17 -14.80 -6.39 -22.47
C ILE A 17 -15.86 -7.31 -23.11
N SER A 18 -16.65 -6.80 -24.06
CA SER A 18 -17.62 -7.57 -24.83
C SER A 18 -16.97 -8.70 -25.64
N GLU A 19 -15.85 -8.43 -26.31
CA GLU A 19 -15.11 -9.45 -27.06
C GLU A 19 -14.52 -10.53 -26.14
N VAL A 20 -14.08 -10.14 -24.95
CA VAL A 20 -13.56 -11.05 -23.93
C VAL A 20 -14.66 -11.95 -23.39
N LEU A 21 -15.87 -11.40 -23.17
CA LEU A 21 -17.04 -12.15 -22.76
C LEU A 21 -17.47 -13.17 -23.81
N GLU A 22 -17.44 -12.83 -25.10
CA GLU A 22 -17.70 -13.78 -26.19
C GLU A 22 -16.70 -14.94 -26.18
N VAL A 23 -15.41 -14.66 -25.97
CA VAL A 23 -14.38 -15.71 -25.86
C VAL A 23 -14.64 -16.58 -24.63
N ALA A 24 -14.96 -15.97 -23.49
CA ALA A 24 -15.24 -16.69 -22.27
C ALA A 24 -16.46 -17.62 -22.42
N GLU A 25 -17.50 -17.16 -23.10
CA GLU A 25 -18.70 -17.93 -23.40
C GLU A 25 -18.44 -19.06 -24.41
N SER A 26 -17.65 -18.80 -25.46
CA SER A 26 -17.20 -19.83 -26.39
C SER A 26 -16.38 -20.93 -25.69
N VAL A 27 -15.44 -20.52 -24.83
CA VAL A 27 -14.65 -21.47 -24.00
C VAL A 27 -15.55 -22.25 -23.05
N ARG A 28 -16.59 -21.62 -22.48
CA ARG A 28 -17.56 -22.32 -21.63
C ARG A 28 -18.25 -23.44 -22.39
N GLN A 29 -18.66 -23.19 -23.63
CA GLN A 29 -19.34 -24.15 -24.51
C GLN A 29 -18.40 -25.23 -25.07
N GLU A 30 -17.12 -24.90 -25.30
CA GLU A 30 -16.11 -25.83 -25.80
C GLU A 30 -15.71 -26.89 -24.74
N TYR A 31 -15.66 -26.50 -23.47
CA TYR A 31 -15.37 -27.42 -22.37
C TYR A 31 -16.64 -28.21 -22.00
N HIS A 32 -16.49 -29.53 -21.80
CA HIS A 32 -17.61 -30.39 -21.41
C HIS A 32 -18.30 -29.89 -20.13
N ASP A 33 -19.64 -29.90 -20.12
CA ASP A 33 -20.48 -29.53 -18.97
C ASP A 33 -20.04 -30.21 -17.65
N THR A 34 -19.51 -31.43 -17.75
CA THR A 34 -18.99 -32.19 -16.60
C THR A 34 -17.82 -31.48 -15.90
N ALA A 35 -16.94 -30.77 -16.61
CA ALA A 35 -15.81 -30.06 -16.02
C ALA A 35 -16.27 -28.88 -15.16
N TRP A 36 -17.25 -28.11 -15.63
CA TRP A 36 -17.84 -27.01 -14.89
C TRP A 36 -18.67 -27.50 -13.70
N GLU A 37 -19.41 -28.59 -13.84
CA GLU A 37 -20.11 -29.23 -12.72
C GLU A 37 -19.13 -29.74 -11.65
N TYR A 38 -18.00 -30.36 -12.02
CA TYR A 38 -16.97 -30.72 -11.04
C TYR A 38 -16.39 -29.49 -10.32
N LEU A 39 -16.13 -28.40 -11.05
CA LEU A 39 -15.63 -27.16 -10.47
C LEU A 39 -16.63 -26.54 -9.50
N LYS A 40 -17.93 -26.55 -9.84
CA LYS A 40 -19.03 -26.11 -8.98
C LYS A 40 -19.14 -26.97 -7.72
N ILE A 41 -19.11 -28.29 -7.85
CA ILE A 41 -19.15 -29.21 -6.70
C ILE A 41 -17.93 -28.97 -5.80
N ALA A 42 -16.73 -28.88 -6.37
CA ALA A 42 -15.49 -28.66 -5.63
C ALA A 42 -15.49 -27.30 -4.91
N SER A 43 -15.89 -26.22 -5.58
CA SER A 43 -15.96 -24.89 -4.98
C SER A 43 -17.02 -24.81 -3.88
N THR A 44 -18.21 -25.41 -4.08
CA THR A 44 -19.26 -25.48 -3.06
C THR A 44 -18.79 -26.27 -1.83
N LEU A 45 -18.12 -27.41 -2.04
CA LEU A 45 -17.56 -28.21 -0.95
C LEU A 45 -16.50 -27.42 -0.18
N LEU A 46 -15.59 -26.74 -0.87
CA LEU A 46 -14.56 -25.91 -0.23
C LEU A 46 -15.17 -24.77 0.59
N VAL A 47 -16.16 -24.06 0.05
CA VAL A 47 -16.89 -23.00 0.78
C VAL A 47 -17.57 -23.59 2.02
N PHE A 48 -18.21 -24.75 1.91
CA PHE A 48 -18.85 -25.43 3.05
C PHE A 48 -17.84 -25.81 4.13
N LEU A 49 -16.68 -26.36 3.74
CA LEU A 49 -15.61 -26.72 4.68
C LEU A 49 -15.05 -25.47 5.38
N SER A 50 -14.80 -24.39 4.63
CA SER A 50 -14.34 -23.12 5.19
C SER A 50 -15.37 -22.46 6.12
N ALA A 51 -16.67 -22.68 5.90
CA ALA A 51 -17.72 -22.18 6.80
C ALA A 51 -17.86 -23.05 8.08
N SER A 52 -17.54 -24.34 8.00
CA SER A 52 -17.68 -25.29 9.12
C SER A 52 -16.57 -25.19 10.17
N GLU A 53 -15.40 -24.65 9.83
CA GLU A 53 -14.30 -24.38 10.78
C GLU A 53 -14.70 -23.36 11.87
N GLY A 54 -15.79 -22.62 11.67
CA GLY A 54 -16.30 -21.65 12.63
C GLY A 54 -17.06 -22.23 13.84
N ASN A 55 -17.37 -23.54 13.90
CA ASN A 55 -18.33 -24.03 14.92
C ASN A 55 -18.05 -25.34 15.69
N ALA A 56 -17.04 -26.16 15.38
CA ALA A 56 -16.68 -27.28 16.28
C ALA A 56 -15.33 -27.92 15.93
N PHE A 57 -14.62 -28.34 16.98
CA PHE A 57 -13.36 -29.09 17.03
C PHE A 57 -12.06 -28.28 16.85
N THR A 58 -11.50 -27.94 18.01
CA THR A 58 -10.07 -27.73 18.27
C THR A 58 -9.18 -28.71 17.51
N VAL A 59 -8.69 -28.27 16.35
CA VAL A 59 -7.37 -28.62 15.84
C VAL A 59 -6.71 -27.30 15.43
N GLN A 60 -5.58 -27.01 16.08
CA GLN A 60 -4.73 -25.85 15.83
C GLN A 60 -4.14 -25.90 14.40
N ILE A 61 -4.89 -25.46 13.40
CA ILE A 61 -4.31 -24.98 12.14
C ILE A 61 -4.83 -23.56 11.95
N LYS A 62 -3.97 -22.63 12.37
CA LYS A 62 -4.12 -21.17 12.34
C LYS A 62 -3.97 -20.63 10.91
N GLU A 63 -4.37 -21.40 9.89
CA GLU A 63 -4.09 -21.08 8.49
C GLU A 63 -5.30 -20.45 7.82
N ARG A 64 -5.01 -19.39 7.06
CA ARG A 64 -5.90 -18.69 6.12
C ARG A 64 -6.87 -19.69 5.46
N PRO A 65 -8.18 -19.37 5.29
CA PRO A 65 -8.99 -20.15 4.36
C PRO A 65 -8.23 -20.20 3.03
N ALA A 66 -7.89 -21.41 2.59
CA ALA A 66 -6.92 -21.60 1.52
C ALA A 66 -7.43 -20.89 0.26
N VAL A 67 -6.80 -19.75 -0.06
CA VAL A 67 -7.07 -19.01 -1.29
C VAL A 67 -6.83 -19.95 -2.46
N SER A 68 -7.80 -20.08 -3.35
CA SER A 68 -7.67 -20.87 -4.57
C SER A 68 -7.03 -20.01 -5.66
N PRO A 69 -5.77 -20.28 -6.05
CA PRO A 69 -5.12 -19.53 -7.12
C PRO A 69 -5.82 -19.77 -8.45
N GLY A 70 -6.42 -20.95 -8.65
CA GLY A 70 -7.15 -21.30 -9.86
C GLY A 70 -8.44 -20.48 -10.02
N LEU A 71 -9.27 -20.42 -8.98
CA LEU A 71 -10.50 -19.60 -9.01
C LEU A 71 -10.17 -18.11 -9.14
N SER A 72 -9.15 -17.65 -8.42
CA SER A 72 -8.72 -16.26 -8.50
C SER A 72 -8.18 -15.90 -9.89
N ARG A 73 -7.39 -16.79 -10.53
CA ARG A 73 -6.94 -16.62 -11.91
C ARG A 73 -8.10 -16.51 -12.90
N LEU A 74 -9.17 -17.27 -12.68
CA LEU A 74 -10.35 -17.26 -13.54
C LEU A 74 -11.07 -15.91 -13.47
N VAL A 75 -11.28 -15.36 -12.28
CA VAL A 75 -11.82 -13.99 -12.11
C VAL A 75 -10.86 -12.94 -12.67
N LYS A 76 -9.56 -13.09 -12.42
CA LYS A 76 -8.50 -12.21 -12.92
C LYS A 76 -8.44 -12.11 -14.43
N VAL A 77 -8.99 -13.06 -15.19
CA VAL A 77 -9.04 -12.96 -16.67
C VAL A 77 -9.68 -11.64 -17.08
N PHE A 78 -10.78 -11.26 -16.43
CA PHE A 78 -11.57 -10.07 -16.73
C PHE A 78 -11.02 -8.78 -16.13
N TYR A 79 -10.15 -8.87 -15.13
CA TYR A 79 -9.69 -7.71 -14.36
C TYR A 79 -9.18 -6.55 -15.22
N PRO A 80 -8.25 -6.73 -16.18
CA PRO A 80 -7.72 -5.62 -16.97
C PRO A 80 -8.81 -4.87 -17.72
N TYR A 81 -9.79 -5.59 -18.26
CA TYR A 81 -10.91 -5.05 -19.03
C TYR A 81 -11.97 -4.37 -18.16
N LEU A 82 -12.01 -4.71 -16.87
CA LEU A 82 -12.91 -4.06 -15.92
C LEU A 82 -12.31 -2.76 -15.38
N VAL A 83 -11.00 -2.74 -15.11
CA VAL A 83 -10.35 -1.59 -14.45
C VAL A 83 -9.78 -0.55 -15.41
N THR A 84 -9.74 -0.82 -16.72
CA THR A 84 -9.40 0.17 -17.76
C THR A 84 -10.56 1.10 -18.06
N HIS A 85 -11.79 0.64 -17.90
CA HIS A 85 -12.99 1.47 -18.01
C HIS A 85 -13.11 2.47 -16.86
N PRO A 86 -13.88 3.55 -17.05
CA PRO A 86 -14.27 4.44 -15.96
C PRO A 86 -14.84 3.63 -14.78
N ARG A 87 -14.50 4.04 -13.56
CA ARG A 87 -14.87 3.29 -12.35
C ARG A 87 -16.39 3.26 -12.13
N GLU A 88 -17.06 4.28 -12.64
CA GLU A 88 -18.52 4.42 -12.62
C GLU A 88 -19.20 3.26 -13.37
N GLU A 89 -18.60 2.82 -14.48
CA GLU A 89 -19.10 1.72 -15.30
C GLU A 89 -18.74 0.35 -14.72
N LEU A 90 -17.92 0.28 -13.66
CA LEU A 90 -17.43 -0.99 -13.12
C LEU A 90 -18.56 -1.92 -12.68
N GLY A 91 -19.62 -1.37 -12.09
CA GLY A 91 -20.80 -2.14 -11.69
C GLY A 91 -21.54 -2.73 -12.89
N ASP A 92 -21.73 -1.93 -13.94
CA ASP A 92 -22.44 -2.34 -15.15
C ASP A 92 -21.64 -3.36 -15.95
N ASN A 93 -20.34 -3.14 -16.09
CA ASN A 93 -19.40 -4.03 -16.76
C ASN A 93 -19.20 -5.35 -16.01
N TRP A 94 -19.41 -5.36 -14.68
CA TRP A 94 -19.34 -6.58 -13.88
C TRP A 94 -20.54 -7.51 -14.08
N ASN A 95 -21.74 -6.99 -14.35
CA ASN A 95 -22.96 -7.82 -14.46
C ASN A 95 -22.87 -8.92 -15.53
N PRO A 96 -22.40 -8.63 -16.77
CA PRO A 96 -22.14 -9.68 -17.76
C PRO A 96 -21.08 -10.68 -17.34
N VAL A 97 -19.99 -10.22 -16.71
CA VAL A 97 -18.92 -11.09 -16.19
C VAL A 97 -19.47 -12.05 -15.15
N SER A 98 -20.23 -11.54 -14.17
CA SER A 98 -20.89 -12.33 -13.14
C SER A 98 -21.86 -13.35 -13.74
N SER A 99 -22.54 -13.02 -14.84
CA SER A 99 -23.46 -13.92 -15.53
C SER A 99 -22.71 -15.09 -16.19
N VAL A 100 -21.60 -14.81 -16.88
CA VAL A 100 -20.75 -15.85 -17.49
C VAL A 100 -20.15 -16.77 -16.41
N LEU A 101 -19.66 -16.21 -15.31
CA LEU A 101 -19.14 -16.98 -14.17
C LEU A 101 -20.23 -17.84 -13.53
N THR A 102 -21.44 -17.30 -13.38
CA THR A 102 -22.59 -18.05 -12.86
C THR A 102 -22.98 -19.20 -13.78
N ALA A 103 -22.93 -18.99 -15.10
CA ALA A 103 -23.15 -20.04 -16.09
C ALA A 103 -22.08 -21.15 -16.06
N MET A 104 -20.88 -20.86 -15.54
CA MET A 104 -19.83 -21.84 -15.23
C MET A 104 -20.02 -22.53 -13.87
N GLY A 105 -21.12 -22.24 -13.16
CA GLY A 105 -21.39 -22.75 -11.81
C GLY A 105 -20.64 -22.02 -10.70
N LEU A 106 -20.06 -20.86 -10.98
CA LEU A 106 -19.26 -20.06 -10.05
C LEU A 106 -20.05 -18.84 -9.57
N LEU A 107 -20.81 -19.03 -8.49
CA LEU A 107 -21.48 -17.93 -7.81
C LEU A 107 -20.45 -17.12 -7.02
N VAL A 108 -20.05 -15.97 -7.56
CA VAL A 108 -18.94 -15.15 -7.00
C VAL A 108 -19.21 -14.67 -5.58
N ASN A 109 -20.47 -14.40 -5.26
CA ASN A 109 -20.95 -14.08 -3.91
C ASN A 109 -20.89 -15.26 -2.92
N GLN A 110 -20.60 -16.47 -3.37
CA GLN A 110 -20.40 -17.65 -2.51
C GLN A 110 -18.93 -18.04 -2.42
N ILE A 111 -18.17 -17.85 -3.50
CA ILE A 111 -16.76 -18.26 -3.54
C ILE A 111 -15.78 -17.18 -3.08
N TYR A 112 -16.24 -15.97 -2.70
CA TYR A 112 -15.36 -14.85 -2.34
C TYR A 112 -14.34 -15.20 -1.23
N VAL A 113 -14.69 -16.09 -0.31
CA VAL A 113 -13.79 -16.56 0.76
C VAL A 113 -12.56 -17.30 0.23
N LEU A 114 -12.67 -17.89 -0.96
CA LEU A 114 -11.60 -18.61 -1.66
C LEU A 114 -10.81 -17.72 -2.61
N LEU A 115 -11.21 -16.46 -2.79
CA LEU A 115 -10.56 -15.54 -3.70
C LEU A 115 -9.38 -14.83 -3.03
N ASP A 116 -8.39 -14.46 -3.83
CA ASP A 116 -7.26 -13.68 -3.36
C ASP A 116 -7.65 -12.21 -3.08
N PRO A 117 -6.80 -11.45 -2.37
CA PRO A 117 -7.12 -10.08 -1.95
C PRO A 117 -7.55 -9.17 -3.10
N MET A 118 -6.92 -9.33 -4.27
CA MET A 118 -7.23 -8.51 -5.44
C MET A 118 -8.67 -8.75 -5.90
N CYS A 119 -9.05 -10.02 -6.07
CA CYS A 119 -10.41 -10.36 -6.48
C CYS A 119 -11.43 -9.85 -5.45
N LYS A 120 -11.12 -9.91 -4.16
CA LYS A 120 -11.99 -9.36 -3.11
C LYS A 120 -12.11 -7.83 -3.17
N THR A 121 -11.01 -7.11 -3.43
CA THR A 121 -11.06 -5.64 -3.58
C THR A 121 -11.79 -5.20 -4.85
N LEU A 122 -11.70 -5.98 -5.94
CA LEU A 122 -12.53 -5.78 -7.13
C LEU A 122 -14.02 -5.92 -6.78
N LEU A 123 -14.39 -6.98 -6.07
CA LEU A 123 -15.78 -7.18 -5.64
C LEU A 123 -16.26 -6.10 -4.68
N LEU A 124 -15.40 -5.63 -3.79
CA LEU A 124 -15.70 -4.47 -2.94
C LEU A 124 -16.01 -3.25 -3.80
N ALA A 125 -15.14 -2.92 -4.76
CA ALA A 125 -15.32 -1.78 -5.63
C ALA A 125 -16.65 -1.88 -6.43
N VAL A 126 -16.97 -3.05 -6.97
CA VAL A 126 -18.25 -3.34 -7.63
C VAL A 126 -19.42 -3.07 -6.68
N GLN A 127 -19.40 -3.63 -5.46
CA GLN A 127 -20.48 -3.44 -4.47
C GLN A 127 -20.67 -1.97 -4.08
N LEU A 128 -19.57 -1.21 -4.00
CA LEU A 128 -19.64 0.20 -3.71
C LEU A 128 -20.28 0.97 -4.89
N CYS A 129 -19.92 0.67 -6.14
CA CYS A 129 -20.52 1.31 -7.32
C CYS A 129 -22.01 0.96 -7.51
N SER A 130 -22.44 -0.28 -7.22
CA SER A 130 -23.85 -0.67 -7.40
C SER A 130 -24.82 0.01 -6.44
N ARG A 131 -24.34 0.51 -5.29
CA ARG A 131 -25.19 1.21 -4.30
C ARG A 131 -25.49 2.65 -4.68
N SER A 132 -24.57 3.36 -5.33
CA SER A 132 -24.82 4.74 -5.76
C SER A 132 -25.98 4.84 -6.75
N ASN A 133 -26.22 3.78 -7.53
CA ASN A 133 -27.31 3.72 -8.51
C ASN A 133 -28.67 3.31 -7.91
N GLN A 134 -28.72 2.83 -6.66
CA GLN A 134 -29.97 2.44 -5.99
C GLN A 134 -30.55 3.57 -5.12
N ASP A 135 -29.72 4.50 -4.68
CA ASP A 135 -30.14 5.63 -3.84
C ASP A 135 -30.63 6.84 -4.68
N SER A 136 -30.38 6.88 -6.00
CA SER A 136 -30.98 7.85 -6.92
C SER A 136 -32.34 7.35 -7.42
N GLN A 137 -33.44 7.96 -6.94
CA GLN A 137 -34.81 7.67 -7.40
C GLN A 137 -35.19 8.36 -8.73
N ASP A 138 -34.27 9.15 -9.30
CA ASP A 138 -34.47 9.85 -10.56
C ASP A 138 -33.70 9.12 -11.68
N GLU A 139 -34.42 8.58 -12.67
CA GLU A 139 -33.85 7.85 -13.82
C GLU A 139 -32.92 8.71 -14.71
N ASP A 140 -32.86 10.03 -14.49
CA ASP A 140 -31.98 10.98 -15.18
C ASP A 140 -30.73 11.40 -14.36
N ASP A 141 -30.62 11.00 -13.09
CA ASP A 141 -29.48 11.34 -12.23
C ASP A 141 -28.44 10.22 -12.32
N PHE A 142 -27.66 10.22 -13.41
CA PHE A 142 -26.45 9.40 -13.52
C PHE A 142 -25.62 9.62 -12.24
N ALA A 143 -25.29 8.56 -11.51
CA ALA A 143 -24.48 8.66 -10.29
C ALA A 143 -23.14 9.34 -10.62
N VAL A 144 -23.05 10.65 -10.43
CA VAL A 144 -21.83 11.41 -10.70
C VAL A 144 -20.85 11.07 -9.60
N PHE A 145 -19.82 10.28 -9.92
CA PHE A 145 -18.72 10.05 -8.99
C PHE A 145 -18.01 11.40 -8.79
N PRO A 146 -17.99 11.95 -7.57
CA PRO A 146 -17.29 13.20 -7.33
C PRO A 146 -15.80 13.03 -7.64
N LYS A 147 -15.26 14.00 -8.38
CA LYS A 147 -13.80 14.08 -8.61
C LYS A 147 -13.17 14.74 -7.41
N VAL A 148 -12.20 14.05 -6.81
CA VAL A 148 -11.40 14.51 -5.69
C VAL A 148 -10.01 14.84 -6.25
N THR A 149 -9.77 16.14 -6.45
CA THR A 149 -8.45 16.67 -6.80
C THR A 149 -7.59 16.70 -5.54
N VAL A 150 -6.30 16.38 -5.65
CA VAL A 150 -5.33 16.62 -4.57
C VAL A 150 -4.11 17.34 -5.15
N ILE A 151 -4.00 18.64 -4.93
CA ILE A 151 -2.84 19.42 -5.39
C ILE A 151 -1.80 19.44 -4.26
N CYS A 152 -0.64 18.83 -4.50
CA CYS A 152 0.37 18.59 -3.48
C CYS A 152 1.78 19.02 -3.95
N ASP A 153 2.64 19.32 -2.97
CA ASP A 153 4.04 19.64 -3.21
C ASP A 153 4.86 18.36 -3.21
N ARG A 154 5.62 18.10 -4.27
CA ARG A 154 6.37 16.84 -4.44
C ARG A 154 7.36 16.58 -3.30
N ASP A 155 8.00 17.62 -2.78
CA ASP A 155 8.96 17.54 -1.67
C ASP A 155 8.29 17.39 -0.29
N ASP A 156 7.00 17.74 -0.16
CA ASP A 156 6.22 17.70 1.09
C ASP A 156 4.84 17.07 0.86
N VAL A 157 4.84 15.94 0.15
CA VAL A 157 3.61 15.34 -0.39
C VAL A 157 2.60 14.99 0.71
N LEU A 158 3.05 14.52 1.87
CA LEU A 158 2.18 14.12 2.97
C LEU A 158 1.46 15.34 3.55
N ASN A 159 2.20 16.36 3.99
CA ASN A 159 1.58 17.49 4.68
C ASN A 159 0.73 18.34 3.74
N SER A 160 1.21 18.59 2.51
CA SER A 160 0.44 19.32 1.50
C SER A 160 -0.84 18.57 1.09
N SER A 161 -0.80 17.23 1.01
CA SER A 161 -2.00 16.43 0.77
C SER A 161 -2.96 16.46 1.95
N VAL A 162 -2.46 16.36 3.18
CA VAL A 162 -3.28 16.45 4.41
C VAL A 162 -4.01 17.78 4.45
N GLU A 163 -3.30 18.89 4.24
CA GLU A 163 -3.87 20.23 4.23
C GLU A 163 -4.96 20.38 3.16
N TYR A 164 -4.66 19.97 1.92
CA TYR A 164 -5.59 20.07 0.80
C TYR A 164 -6.85 19.25 1.04
N VAL A 165 -6.68 17.96 1.39
CA VAL A 165 -7.79 17.03 1.59
C VAL A 165 -8.63 17.44 2.79
N TRP A 166 -8.04 18.02 3.84
CA TRP A 166 -8.81 18.58 4.95
C TRP A 166 -9.69 19.74 4.54
N GLN A 167 -9.14 20.71 3.82
CA GLN A 167 -9.87 21.90 3.39
C GLN A 167 -11.04 21.54 2.46
N GLN A 168 -10.82 20.60 1.54
CA GLN A 168 -11.79 20.31 0.46
C GLN A 168 -12.71 19.13 0.75
N HIS A 169 -12.29 18.15 1.55
CA HIS A 169 -12.98 16.85 1.64
C HIS A 169 -13.24 16.35 3.06
N LEU A 170 -12.31 16.55 4.02
CA LEU A 170 -12.48 16.03 5.39
C LEU A 170 -13.12 17.03 6.38
N ALA A 171 -13.17 18.32 6.05
CA ALA A 171 -13.84 19.34 6.88
C ALA A 171 -15.35 19.06 7.07
N SER A 172 -16.00 18.43 6.09
CA SER A 172 -17.37 17.96 6.20
C SER A 172 -17.42 16.61 6.92
N GLU A 173 -18.39 16.40 7.80
CA GLU A 173 -18.65 15.08 8.41
C GLU A 173 -19.37 14.11 7.46
N LYS A 174 -19.78 14.56 6.26
CA LYS A 174 -20.41 13.69 5.28
C LYS A 174 -19.41 12.66 4.77
N ALA A 175 -19.76 11.38 4.89
CA ALA A 175 -19.08 10.34 4.15
C ALA A 175 -19.31 10.58 2.65
N THR A 176 -18.24 10.55 1.87
CA THR A 176 -18.30 10.53 0.40
C THR A 176 -17.86 9.14 -0.05
N PRO A 177 -18.72 8.11 0.12
CA PRO A 177 -18.42 6.80 -0.44
C PRO A 177 -18.40 6.96 -1.96
N ASN A 178 -17.37 6.42 -2.60
CA ASN A 178 -17.13 6.49 -4.05
C ASN A 178 -16.76 7.88 -4.58
N PHE A 179 -15.51 7.99 -4.99
CA PHE A 179 -14.98 9.15 -5.69
C PHE A 179 -13.87 8.71 -6.63
N LEU A 180 -13.53 9.59 -7.57
CA LEU A 180 -12.33 9.45 -8.39
C LEU A 180 -11.23 10.35 -7.85
N LEU A 181 -10.08 9.76 -7.51
CA LEU A 181 -8.93 10.47 -6.96
C LEU A 181 -7.96 10.91 -8.07
N PHE A 182 -7.65 12.21 -8.12
CA PHE A 182 -6.72 12.82 -9.07
C PHE A 182 -5.68 13.66 -8.34
N PRO A 183 -4.54 13.08 -7.95
CA PRO A 183 -3.44 13.84 -7.39
C PRO A 183 -2.66 14.55 -8.50
N PHE A 184 -2.23 15.78 -8.21
CA PHE A 184 -1.42 16.62 -9.07
C PHE A 184 -0.24 17.19 -8.27
N PHE A 185 0.95 17.12 -8.83
CA PHE A 185 2.15 17.70 -8.23
C PHE A 185 2.31 19.13 -8.72
N LYS A 186 2.47 20.08 -7.81
CA LYS A 186 2.73 21.48 -8.17
C LYS A 186 4.05 21.60 -8.91
N SER A 187 4.05 22.39 -9.98
CA SER A 187 5.25 22.71 -10.74
C SER A 187 5.23 24.15 -11.20
N SER A 188 6.32 24.86 -10.98
CA SER A 188 6.53 26.22 -11.51
C SER A 188 6.80 26.24 -13.02
N PHE A 189 7.03 25.09 -13.63
CA PHE A 189 7.37 24.94 -15.05
C PHE A 189 6.29 24.20 -15.85
N GLY A 190 5.24 23.69 -15.18
CA GLY A 190 4.16 22.97 -15.82
C GLY A 190 3.26 23.89 -16.65
N GLU A 191 2.88 23.45 -17.85
CA GLU A 191 1.94 24.19 -18.71
C GLU A 191 0.47 23.95 -18.32
N LYS A 192 0.19 22.84 -17.64
CA LYS A 192 -1.14 22.46 -17.20
C LYS A 192 -1.58 23.25 -15.97
N LEU A 193 -2.79 23.83 -16.03
CA LEU A 193 -3.44 24.51 -14.91
C LEU A 193 -4.58 23.65 -14.35
N VAL A 194 -4.54 23.39 -13.04
CA VAL A 194 -5.60 22.72 -12.29
C VAL A 194 -5.98 23.62 -11.12
N GLU A 195 -7.25 24.02 -11.06
CA GLU A 195 -7.76 24.94 -10.03
C GLU A 195 -6.92 26.24 -9.88
N GLY A 196 -6.38 26.73 -11.00
CA GLY A 196 -5.54 27.94 -11.04
C GLY A 196 -4.08 27.74 -10.61
N VAL A 197 -3.66 26.51 -10.29
CA VAL A 197 -2.29 26.15 -9.94
C VAL A 197 -1.62 25.44 -11.10
N THR A 198 -0.37 25.80 -11.41
CA THR A 198 0.44 25.10 -12.42
C THR A 198 0.93 23.77 -11.86
N VAL A 199 0.69 22.69 -12.61
CA VAL A 199 0.98 21.32 -12.19
C VAL A 199 1.81 20.59 -13.23
N GLU A 200 2.55 19.58 -12.79
CA GLU A 200 3.26 18.67 -13.68
C GLU A 200 2.27 17.97 -14.65
N GLU A 201 2.74 17.76 -15.87
CA GLU A 201 2.01 16.93 -16.83
C GLU A 201 2.20 15.46 -16.49
N GLY A 202 1.10 14.71 -16.49
CA GLY A 202 1.11 13.29 -16.22
C GLY A 202 -0.03 12.62 -16.96
N GLU A 203 0.25 11.42 -17.46
CA GLU A 203 -0.69 10.62 -18.24
C GLU A 203 -1.23 9.43 -17.43
N GLY A 204 -2.49 9.08 -17.69
CA GLY A 204 -3.15 7.90 -17.12
C GLY A 204 -3.17 7.85 -15.59
N LYS A 205 -2.97 6.65 -15.03
CA LYS A 205 -2.94 6.39 -13.58
C LYS A 205 -1.55 6.54 -12.95
N GLY A 206 -0.56 7.02 -13.71
CA GLY A 206 0.83 7.18 -13.25
C GLY A 206 0.95 8.09 -12.01
N PRO A 207 0.48 9.34 -12.08
CA PRO A 207 0.52 10.28 -10.96
C PRO A 207 -0.20 9.76 -9.71
N LEU A 208 -1.31 9.04 -9.89
CA LEU A 208 -2.06 8.42 -8.80
C LEU A 208 -1.22 7.40 -8.02
N LYS A 209 -0.60 6.45 -8.73
CA LYS A 209 0.24 5.43 -8.10
C LYS A 209 1.47 6.05 -7.46
N GLU A 210 2.12 6.98 -8.15
CA GLU A 210 3.28 7.69 -7.62
C GLU A 210 2.93 8.42 -6.31
N TRP A 211 1.79 9.11 -6.25
CA TRP A 211 1.34 9.80 -5.05
C TRP A 211 1.18 8.85 -3.86
N PHE A 212 0.55 7.67 -4.04
CA PHE A 212 0.44 6.68 -2.96
C PHE A 212 1.81 6.22 -2.44
N VAL A 213 2.78 6.01 -3.32
CA VAL A 213 4.14 5.61 -2.94
C VAL A 213 4.88 6.71 -2.20
N LEU A 214 4.82 7.95 -2.69
CA LEU A 214 5.52 9.07 -2.07
C LEU A 214 4.93 9.41 -0.69
N VAL A 215 3.60 9.39 -0.55
CA VAL A 215 2.94 9.55 0.75
C VAL A 215 3.33 8.40 1.69
N GLY A 216 3.28 7.15 1.21
CA GLY A 216 3.71 5.96 1.96
C GLY A 216 5.15 6.08 2.49
N LYS A 217 6.07 6.56 1.66
CA LYS A 217 7.47 6.83 2.05
C LYS A 217 7.55 7.91 3.14
N GLN A 218 6.80 9.00 3.01
CA GLN A 218 6.83 10.10 3.99
C GLN A 218 6.20 9.71 5.33
N LEU A 219 5.24 8.78 5.37
CA LEU A 219 4.66 8.26 6.60
C LEU A 219 5.69 7.60 7.53
N ALA A 220 6.75 7.01 6.97
CA ALA A 220 7.85 6.40 7.70
C ALA A 220 9.11 7.28 7.81
N SER A 221 9.07 8.50 7.27
CA SER A 221 10.27 9.33 7.18
C SER A 221 10.60 10.01 8.50
N LYS A 222 11.84 9.79 8.96
CA LYS A 222 12.43 10.51 10.11
C LYS A 222 13.01 11.87 9.75
N TRP A 223 12.94 12.25 8.47
CA TRP A 223 13.44 13.52 7.98
C TRP A 223 12.42 14.17 7.02
N LYS A 224 12.33 15.49 7.08
CA LYS A 224 11.49 16.30 6.19
C LYS A 224 12.38 17.28 5.43
N GLN A 225 12.24 17.32 4.11
CA GLN A 225 13.03 18.19 3.26
C GLN A 225 12.80 19.66 3.61
N VAL A 226 13.88 20.41 3.73
CA VAL A 226 13.87 21.86 3.92
C VAL A 226 13.82 22.52 2.55
N PRO A 227 12.86 23.42 2.29
CA PRO A 227 12.78 24.13 1.01
C PRO A 227 14.08 24.87 0.67
N ALA A 228 14.56 24.71 -0.56
CA ALA A 228 15.84 25.28 -1.01
C ALA A 228 15.88 26.82 -0.92
N ASN A 229 14.73 27.49 -1.07
CA ASN A 229 14.61 28.94 -0.92
C ASN A 229 14.93 29.44 0.50
N LYS A 230 14.75 28.61 1.53
CA LYS A 230 15.16 28.95 2.90
C LYS A 230 16.68 28.93 3.08
N LEU A 231 17.39 28.12 2.31
CA LEU A 231 18.86 28.04 2.32
C LEU A 231 19.52 29.19 1.54
N LEU A 232 18.78 29.81 0.60
CA LEU A 232 19.29 30.82 -0.35
C LEU A 232 19.25 32.26 0.15
N ALA A 233 18.61 32.55 1.29
CA ALA A 233 18.28 33.91 1.67
C ALA A 233 19.50 34.83 1.95
N GLU A 234 20.66 34.25 2.28
CA GLU A 234 21.83 35.02 2.76
C GLU A 234 23.19 34.58 2.17
N ALA A 235 23.23 33.66 1.20
CA ALA A 235 24.49 33.07 0.72
C ALA A 235 25.28 33.99 -0.24
N SER A 236 26.52 34.33 0.12
CA SER A 236 27.48 35.08 -0.72
C SER A 236 28.22 34.21 -1.75
N SER A 237 28.18 32.89 -1.59
CA SER A 237 28.75 31.87 -2.48
C SER A 237 27.78 30.69 -2.57
N THR A 238 27.62 30.12 -3.76
CA THR A 238 26.75 28.95 -4.02
C THR A 238 27.50 27.61 -4.00
N GLN A 239 28.80 27.65 -3.71
CA GLN A 239 29.67 26.48 -3.73
C GLN A 239 29.78 25.87 -2.33
N ILE A 240 29.34 24.63 -2.23
CA ILE A 240 29.41 23.81 -1.02
C ILE A 240 30.67 22.96 -1.10
N THR A 241 31.43 22.90 -0.01
CA THR A 241 32.60 22.03 0.08
C THR A 241 32.41 21.02 1.18
N ALA A 242 32.58 19.74 0.87
CA ALA A 242 32.55 18.65 1.84
C ALA A 242 33.91 17.97 1.82
N SER A 243 34.57 17.82 2.96
CA SER A 243 35.87 17.15 3.05
C SER A 243 36.07 16.57 4.45
N GLY A 244 36.50 15.30 4.52
CA GLY A 244 36.59 14.61 5.79
C GLY A 244 35.21 14.56 6.45
N ASN A 245 35.11 14.92 7.73
CA ASN A 245 33.84 14.99 8.45
C ASN A 245 33.25 16.41 8.49
N ALA A 246 33.71 17.34 7.67
CA ALA A 246 33.23 18.71 7.64
C ALA A 246 32.54 19.03 6.32
N VAL A 247 31.47 19.82 6.37
CA VAL A 247 30.82 20.40 5.20
C VAL A 247 30.53 21.87 5.45
N THR A 248 30.91 22.73 4.51
CA THR A 248 30.67 24.17 4.56
C THR A 248 29.57 24.52 3.56
N ILE A 249 28.45 25.03 4.06
CA ILE A 249 27.28 25.43 3.27
C ILE A 249 27.02 26.92 3.54
N PRO A 250 27.60 27.83 2.73
CA PRO A 250 27.50 29.28 2.98
C PRO A 250 26.06 29.76 3.14
N GLY A 251 25.79 30.59 4.14
CA GLY A 251 24.48 31.13 4.48
C GLY A 251 23.50 30.15 5.16
N ALA A 252 23.94 28.94 5.51
CA ALA A 252 23.06 27.92 6.08
C ALA A 252 23.11 27.83 7.62
N ALA A 253 24.01 28.54 8.31
CA ALA A 253 24.15 28.48 9.77
C ALA A 253 22.86 28.81 10.54
N ALA A 254 22.00 29.67 9.99
CA ALA A 254 20.72 30.03 10.60
C ALA A 254 19.62 28.96 10.41
N VAL A 255 19.81 28.02 9.47
CA VAL A 255 18.77 27.06 9.04
C VAL A 255 19.12 25.63 9.42
N VAL A 256 20.40 25.26 9.33
CA VAL A 256 20.87 23.89 9.55
C VAL A 256 21.31 23.72 10.99
N CYS A 257 20.69 22.76 11.68
CA CYS A 257 20.96 22.44 13.08
C CYS A 257 21.49 21.01 13.24
N PRO A 258 22.07 20.67 14.40
CA PRO A 258 22.36 19.29 14.74
C PRO A 258 21.12 18.38 14.60
N GLY A 259 21.32 17.19 14.04
CA GLY A 259 20.28 16.22 13.69
C GLY A 259 19.81 16.30 12.24
N PHE A 260 20.08 17.39 11.52
CA PHE A 260 19.68 17.54 10.12
C PHE A 260 20.45 16.55 9.23
N GLN A 261 19.77 16.04 8.20
CA GLN A 261 20.36 15.18 7.18
C GLN A 261 20.72 16.00 5.94
N LEU A 262 21.90 15.72 5.40
CA LEU A 262 22.40 16.24 4.15
C LEU A 262 22.51 15.09 3.16
N GLU A 263 21.95 15.25 1.97
CA GLU A 263 21.99 14.26 0.90
C GLU A 263 22.49 14.91 -0.39
N TRP A 264 23.42 14.28 -1.09
CA TRP A 264 23.87 14.71 -2.42
C TRP A 264 24.33 13.52 -3.26
N GLU A 265 24.35 13.71 -4.58
CA GLU A 265 24.82 12.71 -5.53
C GLU A 265 26.24 13.03 -5.99
N THR A 266 27.12 12.02 -6.03
CA THR A 266 28.48 12.17 -6.54
C THR A 266 28.52 12.13 -8.06
N SER A 267 29.65 12.52 -8.66
CA SER A 267 29.88 12.40 -10.11
C SER A 267 29.83 10.95 -10.62
N GLU A 268 29.92 9.96 -9.73
CA GLU A 268 29.83 8.53 -10.05
C GLU A 268 28.39 7.99 -9.90
N GLY A 269 27.42 8.85 -9.55
CA GLY A 269 26.03 8.47 -9.35
C GLY A 269 25.75 7.81 -7.99
N GLU A 270 26.66 7.93 -7.03
CA GLU A 270 26.46 7.45 -5.66
C GLU A 270 25.75 8.52 -4.84
N THR A 271 24.66 8.17 -4.16
CA THR A 271 23.99 9.06 -3.21
C THR A 271 24.65 8.97 -1.84
N ILE A 272 25.20 10.08 -1.36
CA ILE A 272 25.78 10.21 -0.02
C ILE A 272 24.77 10.89 0.91
N CYS A 273 24.44 10.22 2.01
CA CYS A 273 23.64 10.80 3.10
C CYS A 273 24.49 10.95 4.37
N ARG A 274 24.44 12.11 5.02
CA ARG A 274 25.17 12.41 6.27
C ARG A 274 24.29 13.16 7.25
N VAL A 275 24.54 13.01 8.55
CA VAL A 275 23.82 13.72 9.61
C VAL A 275 24.73 14.75 10.26
N VAL A 276 24.23 15.97 10.44
CA VAL A 276 24.93 17.04 11.13
C VAL A 276 24.95 16.75 12.63
N ASN A 277 26.15 16.58 13.19
CA ASN A 277 26.34 16.38 14.63
C ASN A 277 26.53 17.69 15.38
N LYS A 278 27.23 18.64 14.78
CA LYS A 278 27.60 19.90 15.44
C LYS A 278 27.78 21.01 14.41
N VAL A 279 27.33 22.21 14.78
CA VAL A 279 27.65 23.46 14.09
C VAL A 279 28.94 24.01 14.71
N VAL A 280 29.93 24.36 13.89
CA VAL A 280 31.20 24.93 14.37
C VAL A 280 31.12 26.46 14.31
N GLU A 281 31.73 27.09 13.31
CA GLU A 281 31.71 28.52 13.00
C GLU A 281 31.81 28.66 11.47
N ASP A 282 31.41 29.81 10.91
CA ASP A 282 31.45 30.11 9.46
C ASP A 282 30.76 29.06 8.57
N ASP A 283 29.47 28.82 8.81
CA ASP A 283 28.64 27.94 7.95
C ASP A 283 29.18 26.50 7.79
N THR A 284 30.05 26.08 8.72
CA THR A 284 30.70 24.78 8.69
C THR A 284 30.09 23.83 9.72
N PHE A 285 29.71 22.64 9.23
CA PHE A 285 28.99 21.61 9.96
C PHE A 285 29.84 20.34 10.05
N LEU A 286 29.93 19.77 11.24
CA LEU A 286 30.53 18.45 11.44
C LEU A 286 29.48 17.36 11.23
N MET A 287 29.81 16.40 10.39
CA MET A 287 28.99 15.26 10.02
C MET A 287 29.29 14.03 10.89
N ASP A 288 28.36 13.08 10.91
CA ASP A 288 28.48 11.80 11.59
C ASP A 288 29.60 10.91 11.04
N ARG A 289 29.89 11.01 9.73
CA ARG A 289 30.90 10.21 9.04
C ARG A 289 31.67 11.04 8.03
N GLY A 290 32.90 10.62 7.77
CA GLY A 290 33.75 11.21 6.75
C GLY A 290 33.23 11.01 5.31
N VAL A 291 33.64 11.91 4.42
CA VAL A 291 33.44 11.85 2.98
C VAL A 291 34.74 12.27 2.25
N PRO A 292 34.96 11.79 1.02
CA PRO A 292 35.98 12.35 0.13
C PRO A 292 35.75 13.85 -0.10
N THR A 293 36.78 14.54 -0.62
CA THR A 293 36.63 15.96 -0.93
C THR A 293 35.71 16.14 -2.13
N HIS A 294 34.60 16.86 -1.94
CA HIS A 294 33.64 17.22 -2.95
C HIS A 294 33.42 18.73 -3.01
N SER A 295 33.22 19.23 -4.22
CA SER A 295 32.76 20.59 -4.50
C SER A 295 31.42 20.50 -5.21
N LEU A 296 30.36 20.98 -4.56
CA LEU A 296 28.98 20.80 -4.95
C LEU A 296 28.33 22.16 -5.18
N SER A 297 27.34 22.23 -6.08
CA SER A 297 26.40 23.35 -6.09
C SER A 297 25.29 23.14 -5.07
N LEU A 298 24.70 24.22 -4.56
CA LEU A 298 23.56 24.13 -3.64
C LEU A 298 22.39 23.30 -4.21
N SER A 299 22.17 23.36 -5.53
CA SER A 299 21.14 22.55 -6.20
C SER A 299 21.37 21.04 -6.13
N GLN A 300 22.60 20.60 -5.84
CA GLN A 300 22.96 19.19 -5.69
C GLN A 300 22.80 18.69 -4.26
N VAL A 301 22.61 19.58 -3.29
CA VAL A 301 22.51 19.24 -1.87
C VAL A 301 21.08 19.40 -1.39
N ARG A 302 20.51 18.30 -0.90
CA ARG A 302 19.22 18.27 -0.22
C ARG A 302 19.46 18.30 1.27
N VAL A 303 18.80 19.24 1.94
CA VAL A 303 18.83 19.38 3.39
C VAL A 303 17.49 18.94 3.94
N SER A 304 17.49 18.10 4.96
CA SER A 304 16.28 17.62 5.61
C SER A 304 16.36 17.78 7.13
N ALA A 305 15.33 18.36 7.74
CA ALA A 305 15.21 18.51 9.18
C ALA A 305 14.68 17.21 9.81
N PRO A 306 15.02 16.91 11.09
CA PRO A 306 14.41 15.82 11.83
C PRO A 306 12.88 15.93 11.85
N ASN A 307 12.22 14.80 11.69
CA ASN A 307 10.76 14.68 11.69
C ASN A 307 10.35 13.45 12.52
N ALA A 308 9.25 13.56 13.25
CA ALA A 308 8.64 12.40 13.90
C ALA A 308 7.89 11.58 12.84
N ALA A 309 8.33 10.35 12.61
CA ALA A 309 7.65 9.44 11.69
C ALA A 309 6.29 9.03 12.29
N VAL A 310 5.26 8.95 11.44
CA VAL A 310 3.94 8.43 11.84
C VAL A 310 4.04 6.93 12.13
N PHE A 311 4.81 6.23 11.30
CA PHE A 311 5.13 4.83 11.48
C PHE A 311 6.63 4.60 11.69
N GLU A 312 6.97 3.82 12.71
CA GLU A 312 8.33 3.41 13.04
C GLU A 312 8.59 1.96 12.65
N TYR A 313 9.84 1.69 12.30
CA TYR A 313 10.28 0.35 11.96
C TYR A 313 10.46 -0.51 13.20
N VAL A 314 9.80 -1.67 13.21
CA VAL A 314 9.91 -2.69 14.24
C VAL A 314 10.75 -3.85 13.69
N GLN A 315 11.97 -3.99 14.21
CA GLN A 315 12.91 -5.02 13.77
C GLN A 315 12.41 -6.44 14.03
N GLY A 316 11.67 -6.66 15.13
CA GLY A 316 11.17 -7.99 15.49
C GLY A 316 10.31 -8.65 14.40
N SER A 317 9.54 -7.82 13.69
CA SER A 317 8.58 -8.24 12.67
C SER A 317 8.95 -7.80 11.25
N GLU A 318 10.08 -7.10 11.09
CA GLU A 318 10.53 -6.49 9.84
C GLU A 318 9.41 -5.69 9.14
N SER A 319 8.67 -4.90 9.93
CA SER A 319 7.49 -4.15 9.50
C SER A 319 7.38 -2.80 10.22
N TYR A 320 6.38 -2.02 9.84
CA TYR A 320 6.12 -0.69 10.39
C TYR A 320 4.93 -0.69 11.34
N TRP A 321 5.04 0.08 12.42
CA TRP A 321 4.05 0.24 13.49
C TRP A 321 3.83 1.72 13.83
N LEU A 322 2.71 2.05 14.47
CA LEU A 322 2.45 3.42 14.91
C LEU A 322 3.51 3.88 15.93
N ASN A 323 3.93 5.14 15.81
CA ASN A 323 4.87 5.72 16.76
C ASN A 323 4.18 5.99 18.11
N GLU A 324 4.53 5.20 19.13
CA GLU A 324 3.98 5.32 20.49
C GLU A 324 4.31 6.67 21.15
N ASN A 325 5.39 7.33 20.71
CA ASN A 325 5.83 8.63 21.21
C ASN A 325 5.16 9.82 20.49
N THR A 326 4.20 9.56 19.60
CA THR A 326 3.48 10.62 18.89
C THR A 326 2.74 11.52 19.88
N VAL A 327 3.02 12.82 19.83
CA VAL A 327 2.33 13.82 20.65
C VAL A 327 0.89 13.96 20.20
N HIS A 328 -0.04 13.92 21.16
CA HIS A 328 -1.46 14.11 20.89
C HIS A 328 -1.76 15.60 20.62
N SER A 329 -1.80 15.99 19.35
CA SER A 329 -2.12 17.36 18.92
C SER A 329 -3.25 17.34 17.89
N ARG A 330 -3.73 18.52 17.49
CA ARG A 330 -4.73 18.62 16.41
C ARG A 330 -4.13 18.17 15.09
N GLU A 331 -2.92 18.62 14.80
CA GLU A 331 -2.18 18.34 13.58
C GLU A 331 -1.93 16.82 13.43
N THR A 332 -1.52 16.14 14.50
CA THR A 332 -1.29 14.69 14.45
C THR A 332 -2.59 13.90 14.30
N ARG A 333 -3.71 14.35 14.91
CA ARG A 333 -5.03 13.76 14.67
C ARG A 333 -5.48 13.92 13.22
N ASP A 334 -5.22 15.09 12.64
CA ASP A 334 -5.58 15.41 11.26
C ASP A 334 -4.81 14.53 10.27
N VAL A 335 -3.50 14.35 10.50
CA VAL A 335 -2.66 13.40 9.74
C VAL A 335 -3.15 11.97 9.90
N LEU A 336 -3.40 11.49 11.12
CA LEU A 336 -3.85 10.10 11.35
C LEU A 336 -5.24 9.83 10.76
N THR A 337 -6.13 10.83 10.79
CA THR A 337 -7.43 10.72 10.11
C THR A 337 -7.25 10.67 8.60
N PHE A 338 -6.36 11.49 8.04
CA PHE A 338 -5.99 11.40 6.63
C PHE A 338 -5.40 10.02 6.29
N VAL A 339 -4.53 9.44 7.13
CA VAL A 339 -3.94 8.09 6.91
C VAL A 339 -5.02 7.03 6.75
N GLY A 340 -6.07 7.07 7.59
CA GLY A 340 -7.21 6.19 7.44
C GLY A 340 -7.91 6.32 6.09
N TRP A 341 -8.25 7.55 5.73
CA TRP A 341 -8.89 7.88 4.45
C TRP A 341 -8.01 7.46 3.26
N PHE A 342 -6.71 7.70 3.36
CA PHE A 342 -5.69 7.34 2.39
C PHE A 342 -5.59 5.82 2.21
N PHE A 343 -5.57 5.02 3.29
CA PHE A 343 -5.56 3.56 3.21
C PHE A 343 -6.81 3.00 2.53
N ALA A 344 -7.99 3.49 2.90
CA ALA A 344 -9.23 3.09 2.24
C ALA A 344 -9.27 3.53 0.76
N SER A 345 -8.68 4.69 0.45
CA SER A 345 -8.50 5.16 -0.93
C SER A 345 -7.59 4.24 -1.74
N ALA A 346 -6.50 3.74 -1.14
CA ALA A 346 -5.59 2.80 -1.78
C ALA A 346 -6.32 1.51 -2.21
N VAL A 347 -7.14 0.95 -1.31
CA VAL A 347 -7.99 -0.22 -1.59
C VAL A 347 -8.94 0.04 -2.74
N THR A 348 -9.69 1.14 -2.70
CA THR A 348 -10.72 1.45 -3.70
C THR A 348 -10.17 1.87 -5.07
N HIS A 349 -8.90 2.30 -5.13
CA HIS A 349 -8.22 2.72 -6.35
C HIS A 349 -7.18 1.70 -6.84
N PHE A 350 -7.18 0.49 -6.28
CA PHE A 350 -6.27 -0.60 -6.65
C PHE A 350 -4.80 -0.16 -6.65
N SER A 351 -4.41 0.64 -5.65
CA SER A 351 -3.08 1.23 -5.52
C SER A 351 -2.45 0.81 -4.20
N SER A 352 -1.11 0.81 -4.15
CA SER A 352 -0.33 0.38 -3.00
C SER A 352 0.56 1.52 -2.51
N ILE A 353 0.76 1.58 -1.19
CA ILE A 353 1.58 2.58 -0.51
C ILE A 353 3.03 2.13 -0.30
N GLN A 354 3.30 0.83 -0.50
CA GLN A 354 4.64 0.22 -0.39
C GLN A 354 5.32 0.43 0.96
N LEU A 355 4.50 0.54 1.99
CA LEU A 355 4.93 0.57 3.38
C LEU A 355 4.41 -0.70 4.04
N ARG A 356 5.32 -1.59 4.45
CA ARG A 356 4.97 -2.87 5.06
C ARG A 356 4.48 -2.68 6.49
N ILE A 357 3.19 -2.42 6.65
CA ILE A 357 2.54 -2.27 7.96
C ILE A 357 2.24 -3.66 8.53
N HIS A 358 2.43 -3.83 9.84
CA HIS A 358 2.21 -5.12 10.50
C HIS A 358 0.73 -5.57 10.43
N PRO A 359 0.41 -6.86 10.19
CA PRO A 359 -0.98 -7.34 10.11
C PRO A 359 -1.84 -7.04 11.34
N LEU A 360 -1.24 -7.02 12.54
CA LEU A 360 -1.94 -6.68 13.78
C LEU A 360 -2.57 -5.27 13.73
N PHE A 361 -1.98 -4.34 12.98
CA PHE A 361 -2.52 -3.00 12.80
C PHE A 361 -3.90 -3.07 12.13
N PHE A 362 -4.00 -3.83 11.05
CA PHE A 362 -5.25 -3.99 10.32
C PHE A 362 -6.27 -4.80 11.11
N ARG A 363 -5.83 -5.76 11.93
CA ARG A 363 -6.72 -6.47 12.87
C ARG A 363 -7.37 -5.50 13.88
N LEU A 364 -6.57 -4.63 14.50
CA LEU A 364 -7.06 -3.58 15.42
C LEU A 364 -7.89 -2.51 14.70
N LEU A 365 -7.57 -2.20 13.45
CA LEU A 365 -8.35 -1.27 12.62
C LEU A 365 -9.77 -1.81 12.38
N LEU A 366 -9.87 -3.08 11.95
CA LEU A 366 -11.12 -3.77 11.62
C LEU A 366 -11.96 -4.10 12.86
N ASN A 367 -11.32 -4.46 13.97
CA ASN A 367 -12.00 -4.83 15.20
C ASN A 367 -11.49 -4.00 16.39
N PRO A 368 -12.21 -2.93 16.80
CA PRO A 368 -11.82 -2.09 17.94
C PRO A 368 -11.88 -2.81 19.29
N HIS A 369 -12.55 -3.97 19.36
CA HIS A 369 -12.69 -4.79 20.56
C HIS A 369 -11.74 -5.99 20.54
N HIS A 370 -10.82 -6.07 19.57
CA HIS A 370 -9.84 -7.15 19.52
C HIS A 370 -8.86 -7.04 20.69
N CYS A 371 -8.86 -8.04 21.56
CA CYS A 371 -7.86 -8.18 22.61
C CYS A 371 -6.67 -8.95 22.05
N VAL A 372 -5.50 -8.30 22.00
CA VAL A 372 -4.27 -8.92 21.50
C VAL A 372 -3.87 -10.10 22.39
N THR A 373 -3.62 -11.26 21.79
CA THR A 373 -3.17 -12.45 22.53
C THR A 373 -1.65 -12.52 22.60
N LEU A 374 -1.13 -13.28 23.56
CA LEU A 374 0.31 -13.48 23.70
C LEU A 374 0.93 -14.05 22.42
N GLU A 375 0.28 -15.02 21.78
CA GLU A 375 0.77 -15.67 20.57
C GLU A 375 0.85 -14.70 19.37
N GLU A 376 0.01 -13.66 19.34
CA GLU A 376 0.10 -12.61 18.31
C GLU A 376 1.34 -11.73 18.50
N THR A 377 1.84 -11.62 19.73
CA THR A 377 3.08 -10.87 20.01
C THR A 377 4.33 -11.60 19.55
N GLU A 378 4.30 -12.92 19.34
CA GLU A 378 5.47 -13.68 18.90
C GLU A 378 6.02 -13.18 17.56
N LEU A 379 5.13 -12.88 16.62
CA LEU A 379 5.51 -12.37 15.28
C LEU A 379 5.71 -10.86 15.25
N PHE A 380 5.17 -10.12 16.23
CA PHE A 380 5.28 -8.66 16.31
C PHE A 380 6.53 -8.22 17.08
N ASP A 381 6.67 -8.72 18.31
CA ASP A 381 7.72 -8.38 19.26
C ASP A 381 8.16 -9.67 19.97
N PRO A 382 9.10 -10.43 19.36
CA PRO A 382 9.59 -11.70 19.91
C PRO A 382 10.22 -11.54 21.30
N GLN A 383 10.72 -10.35 21.65
CA GLN A 383 11.29 -10.08 22.96
C GLN A 383 10.20 -9.96 24.02
N LEU A 384 9.14 -9.20 23.73
CA LEU A 384 7.96 -9.12 24.60
C LEU A 384 7.33 -10.50 24.79
N PHE A 385 7.17 -11.27 23.71
CA PHE A 385 6.64 -12.62 23.77
C PHE A 385 7.45 -13.51 24.71
N LYS A 386 8.79 -13.52 24.58
CA LYS A 386 9.69 -14.30 25.44
C LYS A 386 9.60 -13.86 26.90
N SER A 387 9.55 -12.55 27.15
CA SER A 387 9.43 -11.99 28.50
C SER A 387 8.14 -12.47 29.17
N LEU A 388 6.99 -12.26 28.53
CA LEU A 388 5.68 -12.64 29.07
C LEU A 388 5.47 -14.17 29.14
N SER A 389 6.03 -14.91 28.19
CA SER A 389 6.00 -16.38 28.24
C SER A 389 6.80 -16.91 29.41
N GLY A 390 7.97 -16.31 29.71
CA GLY A 390 8.78 -16.69 30.86
C GLY A 390 8.08 -16.51 32.21
N ILE A 391 7.13 -15.57 32.31
CA ILE A 391 6.32 -15.36 33.52
C ILE A 391 5.41 -16.57 33.78
N LYS A 392 4.95 -17.29 32.74
CA LYS A 392 4.12 -18.49 32.90
C LYS A 392 4.83 -19.63 33.62
N ASP A 393 6.16 -19.65 33.55
CA ASP A 393 6.99 -20.68 34.16
C ASP A 393 7.48 -20.31 35.58
N MET A 394 7.16 -19.10 36.05
CA MET A 394 7.56 -18.65 37.40
C MET A 394 6.81 -19.40 38.49
N LYS A 395 7.49 -19.64 39.62
CA LYS A 395 6.81 -20.15 40.81
C LYS A 395 5.90 -19.06 41.39
N PRO A 396 4.79 -19.41 42.06
CA PRO A 396 3.87 -18.42 42.63
C PRO A 396 4.51 -17.39 43.57
N ALA A 397 5.52 -17.81 44.35
CA ALA A 397 6.26 -16.90 45.23
C ALA A 397 7.09 -15.87 44.45
N ASP A 398 7.81 -16.34 43.41
CA ASP A 398 8.64 -15.49 42.55
C ASP A 398 7.76 -14.49 41.76
N PHE A 399 6.58 -14.92 41.32
CA PHE A 399 5.62 -14.06 40.63
C PHE A 399 5.02 -12.98 41.55
N ALA A 400 4.72 -13.31 42.81
CA ALA A 400 4.26 -12.31 43.78
C ALA A 400 5.33 -11.24 44.06
N GLU A 401 6.61 -11.64 44.18
CA GLU A 401 7.72 -10.70 44.28
C GLU A 401 7.87 -9.84 43.02
N TYR A 402 7.70 -10.44 41.83
CA TYR A 402 7.72 -9.73 40.56
C TYR A 402 6.61 -8.67 40.45
N LEU A 403 5.35 -9.01 40.79
CA LEU A 403 4.24 -8.05 40.81
C LEU A 403 4.52 -6.86 41.74
N LYS A 404 5.09 -7.13 42.91
CA LYS A 404 5.47 -6.10 43.88
C LYS A 404 6.58 -5.19 43.35
N PHE A 405 7.55 -5.75 42.62
CA PHE A 405 8.62 -4.99 41.99
C PHE A 405 8.10 -4.07 40.87
N GLU A 406 7.18 -4.57 40.04
CA GLU A 406 6.52 -3.81 38.97
C GLU A 406 5.49 -2.78 39.49
N GLY A 407 5.15 -2.82 40.79
CA GLY A 407 4.09 -1.99 41.37
C GLY A 407 2.68 -2.36 40.87
N ALA A 408 2.49 -3.61 40.43
CA ALA A 408 1.22 -4.15 40.00
C ALA A 408 0.41 -4.69 41.21
N ASP A 409 -0.89 -4.95 40.99
CA ASP A 409 -1.76 -5.53 42.01
C ASP A 409 -1.34 -6.98 42.29
N GLU A 410 -0.94 -7.26 43.54
CA GLU A 410 -0.47 -8.56 44.01
C GLU A 410 -1.53 -9.67 43.92
N SER A 411 -2.81 -9.32 43.72
CA SER A 411 -3.91 -10.29 43.56
C SER A 411 -4.10 -10.81 42.14
N LEU A 412 -3.37 -10.28 41.16
CA LEU A 412 -3.49 -10.70 39.76
C LEU A 412 -3.00 -12.15 39.57
N SER A 413 -3.73 -12.93 38.76
CA SER A 413 -3.18 -14.18 38.21
C SER A 413 -2.15 -13.86 37.12
N VAL A 414 -1.32 -14.84 36.77
CA VAL A 414 -0.36 -14.71 35.67
C VAL A 414 -1.08 -14.34 34.36
N GLU A 415 -2.20 -14.99 34.05
CA GLU A 415 -3.00 -14.71 32.86
C GLU A 415 -3.60 -13.31 32.89
N ALA A 416 -4.11 -12.87 34.05
CA ALA A 416 -4.67 -11.53 34.22
C ALA A 416 -3.59 -10.44 34.09
N TYR A 417 -2.39 -10.70 34.59
CA TYR A 417 -1.24 -9.82 34.41
C TYR A 417 -0.82 -9.72 32.95
N ILE A 418 -0.67 -10.86 32.25
CA ILE A 418 -0.32 -10.88 30.82
C ILE A 418 -1.39 -10.12 30.01
N ALA A 419 -2.67 -10.40 30.24
CA ALA A 419 -3.76 -9.70 29.57
C ALA A 419 -3.71 -8.19 29.83
N LYS A 420 -3.42 -7.77 31.08
CA LYS A 420 -3.26 -6.37 31.44
C LYS A 420 -2.08 -5.70 30.70
N VAL A 421 -0.91 -6.33 30.64
CA VAL A 421 0.25 -5.78 29.92
C VAL A 421 -0.05 -5.62 28.42
N LEU A 422 -0.74 -6.59 27.82
CA LEU A 422 -1.15 -6.52 26.41
C LEU A 422 -2.21 -5.44 26.19
N GLU A 423 -3.16 -5.28 27.11
CA GLU A 423 -4.16 -4.20 27.07
C GLU A 423 -3.52 -2.81 27.24
N ASP A 424 -2.54 -2.68 28.14
CA ASP A 424 -1.81 -1.43 28.35
C ASP A 424 -0.98 -1.05 27.10
N LYS A 425 -0.44 -2.04 26.37
CA LYS A 425 0.36 -1.83 25.14
C LYS A 425 -0.49 -1.61 23.88
N PHE A 426 -1.59 -2.36 23.71
CA PHE A 426 -2.36 -2.39 22.45
C PHE A 426 -3.81 -1.95 22.57
N GLY A 427 -4.35 -1.85 23.79
CA GLY A 427 -5.75 -1.57 24.05
C GLY A 427 -6.15 -0.12 23.75
N PRO A 428 -7.43 0.24 23.88
CA PRO A 428 -7.94 1.57 23.56
C PRO A 428 -7.34 2.70 24.42
N ALA A 429 -6.88 2.37 25.63
CA ALA A 429 -6.24 3.31 26.55
C ALA A 429 -4.71 3.43 26.36
N SER A 430 -4.12 2.61 25.49
CA SER A 430 -2.68 2.62 25.19
C SER A 430 -2.24 3.90 24.46
N GLY A 431 -0.92 4.10 24.34
CA GLY A 431 -0.33 5.20 23.56
C GLY A 431 -0.74 5.23 22.09
N ILE A 432 -1.18 4.09 21.54
CA ILE A 432 -1.66 3.95 20.15
C ILE A 432 -3.19 3.93 20.04
N GLY A 433 -3.94 3.74 21.13
CA GLY A 433 -5.39 3.55 21.09
C GLY A 433 -6.14 4.74 20.49
N TRP A 434 -5.75 5.97 20.88
CA TRP A 434 -6.28 7.19 20.28
C TRP A 434 -5.86 7.36 18.81
N GLN A 435 -4.65 6.92 18.45
CA GLN A 435 -4.13 7.00 17.09
C GLN A 435 -4.93 6.09 16.16
N MET A 436 -5.14 4.84 16.59
CA MET A 436 -5.94 3.85 15.90
C MET A 436 -7.38 4.32 15.70
N ASN A 437 -7.95 5.02 16.69
CA ASN A 437 -9.28 5.62 16.54
C ASN A 437 -9.32 6.71 15.45
N CYS A 438 -8.32 7.57 15.36
CA CYS A 438 -8.21 8.56 14.29
C CYS A 438 -8.11 7.90 12.91
N VAL A 439 -7.23 6.91 12.76
CA VAL A 439 -7.11 6.13 11.51
C VAL A 439 -8.45 5.48 11.16
N ARG A 440 -9.10 4.81 12.12
CA ARG A 440 -10.39 4.17 11.88
C ARG A 440 -11.45 5.15 11.39
N ARG A 441 -11.56 6.32 12.03
CA ARG A 441 -12.49 7.39 11.62
C ARG A 441 -12.26 7.82 10.17
N GLY A 442 -11.00 7.98 9.77
CA GLY A 442 -10.64 8.30 8.38
C GLY A 442 -11.01 7.18 7.41
N PHE A 443 -10.67 5.95 7.76
CA PHE A 443 -10.92 4.76 6.95
C PHE A 443 -12.42 4.56 6.67
N THR A 444 -13.24 4.68 7.72
CA THR A 444 -14.70 4.50 7.64
C THR A 444 -15.43 5.60 6.88
N ARG A 445 -14.75 6.70 6.50
CA ARG A 445 -15.34 7.70 5.59
C ARG A 445 -15.41 7.22 4.15
N VAL A 446 -14.60 6.24 3.77
CA VAL A 446 -14.53 5.71 2.40
C VAL A 446 -15.11 4.30 2.34
N ILE A 447 -14.75 3.43 3.28
CA ILE A 447 -15.20 2.03 3.33
C ILE A 447 -15.72 1.71 4.75
N ALA A 448 -16.99 1.33 4.86
CA ALA A 448 -17.52 0.84 6.12
C ALA A 448 -17.06 -0.59 6.41
N ILE A 449 -16.82 -0.92 7.69
CA ILE A 449 -16.28 -2.23 8.10
C ILE A 449 -17.24 -3.38 7.72
N ASP A 450 -18.55 -3.14 7.74
CA ASP A 450 -19.53 -4.13 7.30
C ASP A 450 -19.40 -4.44 5.81
N GLN A 451 -19.00 -3.47 4.98
CA GLN A 451 -18.78 -3.68 3.54
C GLN A 451 -17.58 -4.61 3.29
N LEU A 452 -16.49 -4.44 4.05
CA LEU A 452 -15.35 -5.36 3.98
C LEU A 452 -15.74 -6.79 4.36
N SER A 453 -16.55 -6.94 5.41
CA SER A 453 -17.00 -8.26 5.86
C SER A 453 -17.85 -9.00 4.82
N ARG A 454 -18.66 -8.28 4.02
CA ARG A 454 -19.52 -8.87 2.96
C ARG A 454 -18.76 -9.49 1.81
N VAL A 455 -17.52 -9.05 1.57
CA VAL A 455 -16.61 -9.62 0.56
C VAL A 455 -15.49 -10.44 1.20
N GLY A 456 -15.56 -10.66 2.52
CA GLY A 456 -14.58 -11.46 3.26
C GLY A 456 -13.16 -10.91 3.22
N ILE A 457 -12.98 -9.58 3.13
CA ILE A 457 -11.65 -8.96 3.22
C ILE A 457 -11.17 -9.07 4.67
N SER A 458 -10.06 -9.78 4.88
CA SER A 458 -9.40 -9.89 6.18
C SER A 458 -8.28 -8.85 6.35
N GLU A 459 -7.69 -8.82 7.55
CA GLU A 459 -6.49 -8.05 7.84
C GLU A 459 -5.31 -8.40 6.91
N ALA A 460 -5.15 -9.67 6.55
CA ALA A 460 -4.10 -10.11 5.63
C ALA A 460 -4.39 -9.63 4.19
N ASP A 461 -5.65 -9.62 3.79
CA ASP A 461 -6.03 -9.09 2.48
C ASP A 461 -5.81 -7.57 2.41
N LEU A 462 -6.00 -6.84 3.51
CA LEU A 462 -5.66 -5.41 3.61
C LEU A 462 -4.16 -5.16 3.55
N VAL A 463 -3.33 -6.00 4.19
CA VAL A 463 -1.87 -5.94 4.04
C VAL A 463 -1.50 -6.06 2.57
N ASP A 464 -1.95 -7.12 1.90
CA ASP A 464 -1.61 -7.38 0.49
C ASP A 464 -2.10 -6.23 -0.43
N SER A 465 -3.29 -5.70 -0.17
CA SER A 465 -3.92 -4.66 -1.00
C SER A 465 -3.33 -3.26 -0.79
N ILE A 466 -3.06 -2.88 0.46
CA ILE A 466 -2.57 -1.54 0.83
C ILE A 466 -1.05 -1.49 0.78
N CYS A 467 -0.37 -2.42 1.45
CA CYS A 467 1.08 -2.45 1.54
C CYS A 467 1.74 -2.94 0.24
N GLY A 468 0.98 -3.63 -0.63
CA GLY A 468 1.47 -4.22 -1.86
C GLY A 468 2.07 -5.60 -1.64
N SER A 469 2.55 -6.22 -2.73
CA SER A 469 3.08 -7.59 -2.67
C SER A 469 4.30 -7.69 -1.75
N VAL A 470 4.35 -8.78 -0.99
CA VAL A 470 5.35 -9.10 0.05
C VAL A 470 6.78 -9.26 -0.50
N GLY A 471 6.96 -9.17 -1.83
CA GLY A 471 8.25 -9.22 -2.49
C GLY A 471 9.17 -8.07 -2.06
N GLY A 472 10.10 -8.34 -1.14
CA GLY A 472 11.12 -7.40 -0.71
C GLY A 472 11.96 -6.87 -1.88
N ALA A 473 12.73 -5.81 -1.64
CA ALA A 473 13.61 -5.23 -2.67
C ALA A 473 14.64 -6.23 -3.24
N GLY A 474 14.93 -7.31 -2.51
CA GLY A 474 15.81 -8.41 -2.92
C GLY A 474 15.10 -9.65 -3.47
N ASP A 475 13.77 -9.68 -3.51
CA ASP A 475 13.03 -10.86 -3.95
C ASP A 475 13.00 -10.93 -5.48
N ASP A 476 13.34 -12.13 -5.97
CA ASP A 476 13.36 -12.39 -7.39
C ASP A 476 11.96 -12.65 -7.95
N PHE A 477 11.74 -12.25 -9.20
CA PHE A 477 10.45 -12.44 -9.88
C PHE A 477 10.62 -12.59 -11.39
N ALA A 478 9.64 -13.23 -12.02
CA ALA A 478 9.51 -13.29 -13.47
C ALA A 478 8.62 -12.14 -13.95
N VAL A 479 9.16 -11.24 -14.78
CA VAL A 479 8.47 -10.03 -15.25
C VAL A 479 7.18 -10.38 -15.98
N ASN A 480 7.22 -11.41 -16.82
CA ASN A 480 6.07 -11.90 -17.59
C ASN A 480 5.04 -12.72 -16.78
N GLU A 481 5.33 -13.01 -15.51
CA GLU A 481 4.33 -13.59 -14.58
C GLU A 481 3.66 -12.51 -13.74
N VAL A 482 4.38 -11.41 -13.45
CA VAL A 482 3.84 -10.25 -12.74
C VAL A 482 2.99 -9.38 -13.67
N PHE A 483 3.48 -9.09 -14.88
CA PHE A 483 2.80 -8.27 -15.88
C PHE A 483 2.18 -9.15 -16.96
N ARG A 484 0.98 -8.79 -17.41
CA ARG A 484 0.43 -9.30 -18.66
C ARG A 484 1.08 -8.54 -19.80
N VAL A 485 1.80 -9.25 -20.65
CA VAL A 485 2.47 -8.61 -21.78
C VAL A 485 1.66 -8.82 -23.04
N ALA A 486 1.12 -7.73 -23.59
CA ALA A 486 0.51 -7.69 -24.90
C ALA A 486 1.63 -7.63 -25.93
N ALA A 487 1.90 -8.75 -26.59
CA ALA A 487 2.94 -8.85 -27.60
C ALA A 487 2.35 -8.65 -28.99
N ASP A 488 3.08 -7.96 -29.86
CA ASP A 488 2.72 -7.94 -31.28
C ASP A 488 2.75 -9.36 -31.88
N SER A 489 2.09 -9.51 -33.03
CA SER A 489 1.98 -10.80 -33.68
C SER A 489 3.33 -11.38 -34.12
N ASP A 490 4.30 -10.52 -34.41
CA ASP A 490 5.60 -10.93 -34.96
C ASP A 490 6.52 -11.46 -33.84
N PHE A 491 6.51 -10.82 -32.68
CA PHE A 491 7.15 -11.31 -31.46
C PHE A 491 6.51 -12.61 -30.98
N THR A 492 5.17 -12.69 -31.00
CA THR A 492 4.44 -13.90 -30.60
C THR A 492 4.70 -15.08 -31.55
N ARG A 493 4.83 -14.81 -32.85
CA ARG A 493 5.17 -15.82 -33.88
C ARG A 493 6.61 -16.29 -33.78
N CYS A 494 7.54 -15.41 -33.38
CA CYS A 494 8.95 -15.75 -33.22
C CYS A 494 9.25 -16.30 -31.80
N GLN A 495 8.81 -17.53 -31.53
CA GLN A 495 9.05 -18.21 -30.25
C GLN A 495 10.52 -18.22 -29.78
N PRO A 496 11.53 -18.38 -30.65
CA PRO A 496 12.93 -18.27 -30.23
C PRO A 496 13.29 -16.89 -29.67
N LEU A 497 12.82 -15.82 -30.32
CA LEU A 497 13.04 -14.44 -29.86
C LEU A 497 12.33 -14.18 -28.54
N ALA A 498 11.05 -14.55 -28.43
CA ALA A 498 10.28 -14.38 -27.20
C ALA A 498 10.90 -15.15 -26.03
N THR A 499 11.36 -16.37 -26.27
CA THR A 499 12.04 -17.20 -25.26
C THR A 499 13.37 -16.59 -24.86
N ALA A 500 14.20 -16.14 -25.81
CA ALA A 500 15.50 -15.52 -25.53
C ALA A 500 15.35 -14.21 -24.75
N PHE A 501 14.37 -13.38 -25.13
CA PHE A 501 14.06 -12.13 -24.46
C PHE A 501 13.66 -12.36 -23.00
N TRP A 502 12.61 -13.19 -22.75
CA TRP A 502 12.15 -13.44 -21.39
C TRP A 502 13.19 -14.16 -20.53
N ARG A 503 13.96 -15.07 -21.12
CA ARG A 503 15.08 -15.70 -20.41
C ARG A 503 16.13 -14.67 -19.97
N THR A 504 16.41 -13.68 -20.81
CA THR A 504 17.38 -12.61 -20.50
C THR A 504 16.84 -11.70 -19.40
N VAL A 505 15.64 -11.14 -19.59
CA VAL A 505 14.99 -10.25 -18.62
C VAL A 505 14.78 -10.94 -17.27
N ASN A 506 14.35 -12.20 -17.26
CA ASN A 506 14.15 -12.97 -16.03
C ASN A 506 15.46 -13.47 -15.42
N SER A 507 16.61 -13.34 -16.10
CA SER A 507 17.92 -13.68 -15.53
C SER A 507 18.63 -12.50 -14.87
N PHE A 508 18.08 -11.29 -14.97
CA PHE A 508 18.61 -10.12 -14.29
C PHE A 508 18.60 -10.30 -12.77
N GLU A 509 19.61 -9.76 -12.10
CA GLU A 509 19.61 -9.66 -10.64
C GLU A 509 18.43 -8.79 -10.17
N PRO A 510 17.80 -9.06 -9.01
CA PRO A 510 16.60 -8.35 -8.55
C PRO A 510 16.72 -6.81 -8.57
N PRO A 511 17.84 -6.18 -8.16
CA PRO A 511 17.98 -4.73 -8.26
C PRO A 511 17.93 -4.20 -9.70
N PHE A 512 18.48 -4.95 -10.65
CA PHE A 512 18.47 -4.58 -12.06
C PHE A 512 17.10 -4.81 -12.70
N LYS A 513 16.38 -5.88 -12.31
CA LYS A 513 14.96 -6.06 -12.66
C LYS A 513 14.12 -4.88 -12.19
N ARG A 514 14.31 -4.40 -10.96
CA ARG A 514 13.56 -3.26 -10.41
C ARG A 514 13.85 -1.96 -11.17
N LYS A 515 15.11 -1.71 -11.54
CA LYS A 515 15.47 -0.58 -12.42
C LYS A 515 14.83 -0.70 -13.79
N PHE A 516 14.79 -1.90 -14.36
CA PHE A 516 14.09 -2.17 -15.60
C PHE A 516 12.59 -1.89 -15.48
N ILE A 517 11.92 -2.36 -14.41
CA ILE A 517 10.51 -2.04 -14.16
C ILE A 517 10.30 -0.52 -14.01
N LYS A 518 11.19 0.18 -13.31
CA LYS A 518 11.14 1.65 -13.18
C LYS A 518 11.28 2.36 -14.51
N PHE A 519 12.18 1.88 -15.36
CA PHE A 519 12.38 2.41 -16.69
C PHE A 519 11.11 2.26 -17.55
N VAL A 520 10.49 1.07 -17.52
CA VAL A 520 9.30 0.76 -18.33
C VAL A 520 8.01 1.38 -17.78
N THR A 521 7.87 1.43 -16.45
CA THR A 521 6.60 1.76 -15.80
C THR A 521 6.59 3.10 -15.07
N GLY A 522 7.75 3.75 -14.94
CA GLY A 522 7.96 4.95 -14.12
C GLY A 522 8.14 4.66 -12.63
N VAL A 523 7.87 3.44 -12.16
CA VAL A 523 7.95 3.03 -10.75
C VAL A 523 8.73 1.71 -10.62
N ASP A 524 9.58 1.55 -9.60
CA ASP A 524 10.37 0.32 -9.39
C ASP A 524 9.56 -0.84 -8.76
N THR A 525 8.25 -0.74 -8.81
CA THR A 525 7.37 -1.45 -7.89
C THR A 525 6.44 -2.37 -8.61
N LEU A 526 6.23 -3.55 -8.03
CA LEU A 526 5.45 -4.58 -8.69
C LEU A 526 3.98 -4.41 -8.34
N PRO A 527 3.09 -4.40 -9.35
CA PRO A 527 1.68 -4.57 -9.09
C PRO A 527 1.40 -5.97 -8.56
N LEU A 528 0.16 -6.20 -8.12
CA LEU A 528 -0.31 -7.56 -7.89
C LEU A 528 -0.22 -8.34 -9.20
N ALA A 529 0.26 -9.58 -9.14
CA ALA A 529 0.53 -10.35 -10.34
C ALA A 529 -0.72 -10.50 -11.23
N GLY A 530 -0.56 -10.15 -12.51
CA GLY A 530 -1.58 -10.26 -13.55
C GLY A 530 -2.59 -9.11 -13.62
N THR A 531 -2.42 -8.03 -12.84
CA THR A 531 -3.35 -6.89 -12.83
C THR A 531 -3.00 -5.80 -13.84
N GLU A 532 -1.76 -5.73 -14.31
CA GLU A 532 -1.34 -4.73 -15.30
C GLU A 532 -1.06 -5.37 -16.65
N VAL A 533 -1.58 -4.74 -17.71
CA VAL A 533 -1.26 -5.08 -19.10
C VAL A 533 -0.31 -4.03 -19.64
N ARG A 534 0.77 -4.47 -20.29
CA ARG A 534 1.79 -3.61 -20.91
C ARG A 534 2.16 -4.15 -22.29
N SER A 535 2.53 -3.27 -23.22
CA SER A 535 2.96 -3.70 -24.54
C SER A 535 4.35 -4.35 -24.45
N ALA A 536 4.62 -5.38 -25.24
CA ALA A 536 5.96 -5.95 -25.37
C ALA A 536 6.97 -4.90 -25.86
N VAL A 537 6.51 -3.93 -26.65
CA VAL A 537 7.32 -2.80 -27.12
C VAL A 537 7.76 -1.91 -25.97
N ASP A 538 6.96 -1.78 -24.90
CA ASP A 538 7.37 -1.00 -23.72
C ASP A 538 8.57 -1.64 -23.00
N PHE A 539 8.78 -2.95 -23.19
CA PHE A 539 9.86 -3.72 -22.56
C PHE A 539 11.11 -3.90 -23.46
N MET A 540 11.01 -3.54 -24.75
CA MET A 540 12.11 -3.61 -25.72
C MET A 540 12.77 -2.25 -25.90
#